data_AF-A0A812Y1U9-F1
#
_entry.id   AF-A0A812Y1U9-F1
#
_cell.length_a   1.000
_cell.length_b   1.000
_cell.length_c   1.000
_cell.angle_alpha   90.00
_cell.angle_beta   90.00
_cell.angle_gamma   90.00
#
_symmetry.space_group_name_H-M   'P 1'
#
loop_
_entity.id
_entity.type
_entity.pdbx_description
1 polymer ?
#
loop_
_entity_poly.entity_id
_entity_poly.type
_entity_poly.pdbx_seq_one_letter_code
_entity_poly.pdbx_strand_id
1 'polypeptide(L)'
;FRINGCRLDRSDGQELLGRLRSDGFRPSPAPWCGDGFLLESEDGASLSSLQLSGAVYLQELASMLPVQVLWSQLPKTGGLRCLDLCAAPGSKATQLLTLLRLQGSLSSRCLLVANDSQPQRSDVLRCNVVRSGVAEDCLILQESGQCLGDLAPGCFDAVLLDAPCSAEGNLRRYPEENETPCCRLLQHYPSAEVVDLRYGLGMDATGTKDGFLRVWPQAFDTMGFFVACFRRPREAGRPGSPGPGYDAKLEVDWLPVQAEELRRMREGAESAGVAWPQTSDSSERLIVSKDGAAFLVPPAVEGLPPALLLCCPRPGLCLGPNHAELRLATAKHLDTEEWAELNASQGGGLGAFGALMDLRARKGDVRGAEEVLVQIRQQRMKPDLISYNTLLKAYAAIKDCEGAVRILASMRNDAVPPDNVSFSTAMQACAAAGRSKTAEQLSADLRSARLQPDLMTCTTLIRSYAADSRRTDAEALLQQMKLDALQPDVACYTALMDLYASLRDRVAAEGLLNNMSVAPNVITYG
;
A
#
# COMPACT_ATOMS: atom_id res chain seq x y z
N PHE A 1 7.91 5.79 4.87
CA PHE A 1 6.66 5.42 5.56
C PHE A 1 6.23 6.55 6.48
N ARG A 2 4.98 6.55 6.95
CA ARG A 2 4.42 7.53 7.88
C ARG A 2 3.85 6.81 9.09
N ILE A 3 4.19 7.23 10.31
CA ILE A 3 3.60 6.68 11.53
C ILE A 3 2.15 7.18 11.63
N ASN A 4 1.22 6.27 11.90
CA ASN A 4 -0.17 6.63 12.11
C ASN A 4 -0.43 7.02 13.56
N GLY A 5 -0.44 8.33 13.83
CA GLY A 5 -0.68 8.86 15.18
C GLY A 5 -2.09 8.57 15.74
N CYS A 6 -3.05 8.14 14.93
CA CYS A 6 -4.36 7.68 15.42
C CYS A 6 -4.33 6.25 15.98
N ARG A 7 -3.29 5.47 15.67
CA ARG A 7 -3.10 4.08 16.13
C ARG A 7 -1.99 3.96 17.16
N LEU A 8 -0.88 4.65 16.92
CA LEU A 8 0.26 4.69 17.80
C LEU A 8 0.35 6.07 18.40
N ASP A 9 0.30 6.16 19.73
CA ASP A 9 0.58 7.42 20.37
C ASP A 9 2.06 7.80 20.20
N ARG A 10 2.45 8.97 20.73
CA ARG A 10 3.82 9.45 20.57
C ARG A 10 4.84 8.51 21.21
N SER A 11 4.52 7.88 22.35
CA SER A 11 5.38 6.90 23.02
C SER A 11 5.52 5.63 22.20
N ASP A 12 4.40 5.05 21.77
CA ASP A 12 4.35 3.82 20.98
C ASP A 12 5.09 4.00 19.64
N GLY A 13 4.95 5.17 19.02
CA GLY A 13 5.68 5.52 17.80
C GLY A 13 7.19 5.59 18.01
N GLN A 14 7.66 6.08 19.16
CA GLN A 14 9.10 6.07 19.50
C GLN A 14 9.60 4.66 19.80
N GLU A 15 8.80 3.84 20.49
CA GLU A 15 9.14 2.43 20.72
C GLU A 15 9.26 1.66 19.40
N LEU A 16 8.33 1.87 18.47
CA LEU A 16 8.39 1.29 17.13
C LEU A 16 9.71 1.65 16.42
N LEU A 17 10.11 2.93 16.44
CA LEU A 17 11.37 3.36 15.85
C LEU A 17 12.58 2.71 16.55
N GLY A 18 12.53 2.53 17.88
CA GLY A 18 13.55 1.82 18.65
C GLY A 18 13.67 0.34 18.28
N ARG A 19 12.53 -0.34 18.07
CA ARG A 19 12.47 -1.73 17.60
C ARG A 19 13.05 -1.86 16.20
N LEU A 20 12.62 -1.01 15.26
CA LEU A 20 13.18 -0.99 13.91
C LEU A 20 14.70 -0.82 13.92
N ARG A 21 15.24 0.07 14.77
CA ARG A 21 16.70 0.23 14.93
C ARG A 21 17.39 -1.02 15.49
N SER A 22 16.73 -1.71 16.42
CA SER A 22 17.25 -2.96 17.00
C SER A 22 17.26 -4.09 15.97
N ASP A 23 16.30 -4.08 15.05
CA ASP A 23 16.19 -5.01 13.93
C ASP A 23 17.14 -4.66 12.75
N GLY A 24 18.05 -3.69 12.94
CA GLY A 24 19.07 -3.30 11.95
C GLY A 24 18.64 -2.20 10.98
N PHE A 25 17.39 -1.74 11.04
CA PHE A 25 16.90 -0.67 10.18
C PHE A 25 17.40 0.71 10.63
N ARG A 26 17.56 1.63 9.68
CA ARG A 26 17.99 3.01 9.94
C ARG A 26 16.95 4.03 9.49
N PRO A 27 15.81 4.16 10.20
CA PRO A 27 14.80 5.14 9.84
C PRO A 27 15.31 6.56 10.07
N SER A 28 15.31 7.39 9.02
CA SER A 28 15.66 8.82 9.09
C SER A 28 14.41 9.70 8.92
N PRO A 29 14.30 10.88 9.57
CA PRO A 29 13.11 11.73 9.47
C PRO A 29 12.88 12.25 8.04
N ALA A 30 11.61 12.30 7.62
CA ALA A 30 11.22 12.96 6.38
C ALA A 30 11.33 14.50 6.52
N PRO A 31 11.88 15.23 5.53
CA PRO A 31 12.20 16.65 5.72
C PRO A 31 10.99 17.57 5.95
N TRP A 32 9.83 17.26 5.36
CA TRP A 32 8.62 18.10 5.43
C TRP A 32 7.43 17.41 6.12
N CYS A 33 7.60 16.21 6.66
CA CYS A 33 6.51 15.42 7.21
C CYS A 33 6.89 14.92 8.62
N GLY A 34 6.33 15.55 9.66
CA GLY A 34 6.75 15.31 11.04
C GLY A 34 6.50 13.89 11.56
N ASP A 35 5.55 13.16 10.98
CA ASP A 35 5.26 11.74 11.22
C ASP A 35 5.86 10.82 10.13
N GLY A 36 6.62 11.37 9.18
CA GLY A 36 7.24 10.65 8.08
C GLY A 36 8.70 10.22 8.35
N PHE A 37 9.08 9.05 7.84
CA PHE A 37 10.41 8.47 7.94
C PHE A 37 10.83 7.77 6.64
N LEU A 38 12.11 7.87 6.30
CA LEU A 38 12.76 7.19 5.17
C LEU A 38 13.47 5.93 5.65
N LEU A 39 13.54 4.93 4.77
CA LEU A 39 14.19 3.64 5.02
C LEU A 39 14.97 3.25 3.76
N GLU A 40 16.24 2.86 3.91
CA GLU A 40 17.05 2.31 2.82
C GLU A 40 16.56 0.89 2.44
N SER A 41 16.51 0.59 1.14
CA SER A 41 15.48 -0.28 0.55
C SER A 41 15.70 -1.80 0.60
N GLU A 42 16.73 -2.33 1.24
CA GLU A 42 17.03 -3.77 1.10
C GLU A 42 16.06 -4.71 1.83
N ASP A 43 15.25 -4.25 2.79
CA ASP A 43 14.40 -5.11 3.62
C ASP A 43 12.96 -4.58 3.86
N GLY A 44 12.32 -4.04 2.81
CA GLY A 44 10.93 -3.51 2.87
C GLY A 44 9.86 -4.51 3.37
N ALA A 45 10.23 -5.79 3.39
CA ALA A 45 9.59 -6.92 4.06
C ALA A 45 9.02 -6.62 5.46
N SER A 46 9.75 -5.93 6.32
CA SER A 46 9.37 -5.73 7.73
C SER A 46 8.33 -4.64 7.94
N LEU A 47 8.11 -3.76 6.96
CA LEU A 47 7.10 -2.69 7.08
C LEU A 47 5.72 -3.11 6.57
N SER A 48 5.61 -4.17 5.77
CA SER A 48 4.33 -4.67 5.26
C SER A 48 3.40 -5.10 6.38
N SER A 49 3.93 -5.75 7.42
CA SER A 49 3.16 -6.14 8.62
C SER A 49 2.60 -4.92 9.37
N LEU A 50 3.43 -3.88 9.54
CA LEU A 50 3.03 -2.63 10.17
C LEU A 50 1.99 -1.87 9.34
N GLN A 51 2.13 -1.86 8.01
CA GLN A 51 1.14 -1.31 7.09
C GLN A 51 -0.21 -1.99 7.27
N LEU A 52 -0.21 -3.32 7.38
CA LEU A 52 -1.45 -4.08 7.55
C LEU A 52 -2.14 -3.68 8.84
N SER A 53 -1.44 -3.71 9.97
CA SER A 53 -2.01 -3.29 11.27
C SER A 53 -2.51 -1.83 11.32
N GLY A 54 -2.20 -1.01 10.30
CA GLY A 54 -2.53 0.41 10.27
C GLY A 54 -1.60 1.27 11.12
N ALA A 55 -0.56 0.69 11.73
CA ALA A 55 0.45 1.37 12.52
C ALA A 55 1.27 2.37 11.69
N VAL A 56 1.48 2.07 10.41
CA VAL A 56 2.15 2.97 9.46
C VAL A 56 1.39 3.03 8.13
N TYR A 57 1.67 4.07 7.34
CA TYR A 57 1.33 4.15 5.93
C TYR A 57 2.62 4.14 5.06
N LEU A 58 2.74 3.20 4.14
CA LEU A 58 3.79 3.14 3.13
C LEU A 58 3.46 4.12 1.99
N GLN A 59 4.14 5.26 2.02
CA GLN A 59 3.95 6.38 1.10
C GLN A 59 5.31 6.86 0.61
N GLU A 60 5.36 7.22 -0.67
CA GLU A 60 6.52 7.87 -1.30
C GLU A 60 6.72 9.28 -0.69
N LEU A 61 7.98 9.70 -0.50
CA LEU A 61 8.34 10.90 0.25
C LEU A 61 7.71 12.18 -0.32
N ALA A 62 7.83 12.40 -1.63
CA ALA A 62 7.26 13.58 -2.28
C ALA A 62 5.73 13.56 -2.27
N SER A 63 5.11 12.38 -2.31
CA SER A 63 3.65 12.23 -2.15
C SER A 63 3.11 12.73 -0.81
N MET A 64 3.96 12.91 0.21
CA MET A 64 3.57 13.48 1.51
C MET A 64 3.42 15.01 1.48
N LEU A 65 4.04 15.68 0.49
CA LEU A 65 4.16 17.14 0.44
C LEU A 65 2.83 17.87 0.20
N PRO A 66 1.93 17.44 -0.72
CA PRO A 66 0.69 18.18 -0.99
C PRO A 66 -0.20 18.35 0.23
N VAL A 67 -0.28 17.33 1.08
CA VAL A 67 -1.07 17.38 2.30
C VAL A 67 -0.44 18.34 3.32
N GLN A 68 0.89 18.37 3.44
CA GLN A 68 1.59 19.30 4.33
C GLN A 68 1.39 20.76 3.88
N VAL A 69 1.47 21.00 2.57
CA VAL A 69 1.15 22.30 1.97
C VAL A 69 -0.29 22.69 2.29
N LEU A 70 -1.28 21.85 1.98
CA LEU A 70 -2.68 22.14 2.25
C LEU A 70 -2.94 22.37 3.74
N TRP A 71 -2.38 21.51 4.60
CA TRP A 71 -2.49 21.60 6.05
C TRP A 71 -1.93 22.90 6.61
N SER A 72 -0.81 23.42 6.07
CA SER A 72 -0.23 24.69 6.50
C SER A 72 -1.16 25.89 6.26
N GLN A 73 -2.08 25.77 5.30
CA GLN A 73 -3.01 26.84 4.91
C GLN A 73 -4.36 26.75 5.63
N LEU A 74 -4.69 25.58 6.19
CA LEU A 74 -5.96 25.36 6.87
C LEU A 74 -5.99 26.02 8.25
N PRO A 75 -7.10 26.69 8.62
CA PRO A 75 -7.25 27.25 9.95
C PRO A 75 -7.24 26.10 10.97
N LYS A 76 -6.59 26.32 12.11
CA LYS A 76 -6.55 25.35 13.21
C LYS A 76 -7.80 25.44 14.08
N THR A 77 -8.95 25.37 13.42
CA THR A 77 -10.29 25.37 14.02
C THR A 77 -10.98 24.04 13.74
N GLY A 78 -12.06 23.75 14.46
CA GLY A 78 -12.90 22.59 14.19
C GLY A 78 -13.90 22.79 13.05
N GLY A 79 -14.56 21.72 12.62
CA GLY A 79 -15.67 21.78 11.65
C GLY A 79 -15.26 21.87 10.18
N LEU A 80 -14.00 21.58 9.83
CA LEU A 80 -13.51 21.68 8.46
C LEU A 80 -14.09 20.61 7.55
N ARG A 81 -14.47 20.99 6.34
CA ARG A 81 -14.84 20.07 5.25
C ARG A 81 -13.78 20.09 4.18
N CYS A 82 -13.11 18.97 4.00
CA CYS A 82 -12.10 18.78 2.96
C CYS A 82 -12.62 17.81 1.90
N LEU A 83 -12.15 17.99 0.66
CA LEU A 83 -12.37 17.06 -0.45
C LEU A 83 -11.02 16.58 -0.97
N ASP A 84 -10.81 15.27 -1.00
CA ASP A 84 -9.75 14.64 -1.80
C ASP A 84 -10.38 14.11 -3.08
N LEU A 85 -10.11 14.74 -4.22
CA LEU A 85 -10.84 14.50 -5.48
C LEU A 85 -10.42 13.20 -6.18
N CYS A 86 -9.19 12.75 -5.95
CA CYS A 86 -8.58 11.56 -6.55
C CYS A 86 -7.89 10.75 -5.44
N ALA A 87 -8.70 10.31 -4.49
CA ALA A 87 -8.24 9.85 -3.20
C ALA A 87 -7.58 8.47 -3.21
N ALA A 88 -7.92 7.58 -4.16
CA ALA A 88 -7.33 6.25 -4.14
C ALA A 88 -5.83 6.30 -4.52
N PRO A 89 -4.97 5.44 -3.91
CA PRO A 89 -5.31 4.35 -2.99
C PRO A 89 -5.55 4.79 -1.54
N GLY A 90 -5.41 6.08 -1.18
CA GLY A 90 -5.71 6.60 0.15
C GLY A 90 -4.53 7.22 0.91
N SER A 91 -3.35 7.37 0.29
CA SER A 91 -2.16 7.89 0.98
C SER A 91 -2.36 9.31 1.49
N LYS A 92 -2.85 10.20 0.64
CA LYS A 92 -3.11 11.60 0.98
C LYS A 92 -4.36 11.74 1.86
N ALA A 93 -5.44 11.03 1.53
CA ALA A 93 -6.66 10.99 2.33
C ALA A 93 -6.40 10.60 3.78
N THR A 94 -5.68 9.49 4.02
CA THR A 94 -5.36 9.03 5.39
C THR A 94 -4.42 9.99 6.11
N GLN A 95 -3.47 10.61 5.42
CA GLN A 95 -2.59 11.63 5.98
C GLN A 95 -3.38 12.85 6.45
N LEU A 96 -4.28 13.38 5.61
CA LEU A 96 -5.10 14.54 5.95
C LEU A 96 -6.07 14.22 7.10
N LEU A 97 -6.73 13.06 7.07
CA LEU A 97 -7.60 12.59 8.15
C LEU A 97 -6.85 12.46 9.50
N THR A 98 -5.63 11.91 9.48
CA THR A 98 -4.80 11.78 10.68
C THR A 98 -4.51 13.16 11.27
N LEU A 99 -4.12 14.13 10.43
CA LEU A 99 -3.83 15.51 10.86
C LEU A 99 -5.08 16.21 11.42
N LEU A 100 -6.23 16.06 10.76
CA LEU A 100 -7.51 16.60 11.22
C LEU A 100 -7.88 16.06 12.60
N ARG A 101 -7.70 14.75 12.84
CA ARG A 101 -8.05 14.10 14.11
C ARG A 101 -7.09 14.45 15.25
N LEU A 102 -5.80 14.63 14.96
CA LEU A 102 -4.77 14.93 15.97
C LEU A 102 -4.67 16.40 16.38
N GLN A 103 -5.41 17.32 15.75
CA GLN A 103 -5.32 18.76 16.03
C GLN A 103 -5.69 19.14 17.49
N GLY A 104 -6.27 18.22 18.28
CA GLY A 104 -6.40 18.35 19.74
C GLY A 104 -7.52 19.30 20.21
N SER A 105 -8.26 18.87 21.24
CA SER A 105 -9.18 19.67 22.07
C SER A 105 -10.59 20.02 21.57
N LEU A 106 -11.02 19.63 20.37
CA LEU A 106 -12.43 19.84 20.00
C LEU A 106 -13.04 18.59 19.37
N SER A 107 -14.07 18.07 20.01
CA SER A 107 -15.06 17.12 19.50
C SER A 107 -15.84 17.62 18.26
N SER A 108 -15.33 18.62 17.54
CA SER A 108 -16.01 19.28 16.43
C SER A 108 -15.56 18.75 15.07
N ARG A 109 -16.20 17.63 14.68
CA ARG A 109 -16.82 17.38 13.35
C ARG A 109 -16.05 17.85 12.10
N CYS A 110 -14.77 17.48 11.94
CA CYS A 110 -14.14 17.58 10.62
C CYS A 110 -14.65 16.46 9.69
N LEU A 111 -14.67 16.71 8.39
CA LEU A 111 -15.06 15.74 7.37
C LEU A 111 -14.05 15.73 6.24
N LEU A 112 -13.59 14.54 5.86
CA LEU A 112 -13.02 14.31 4.55
C LEU A 112 -14.04 13.63 3.64
N VAL A 113 -14.32 14.23 2.49
CA VAL A 113 -14.95 13.53 1.38
C VAL A 113 -13.82 13.02 0.48
N ALA A 114 -13.65 11.71 0.40
CA ALA A 114 -12.65 11.04 -0.41
C ALA A 114 -13.32 10.47 -1.67
N ASN A 115 -13.03 11.05 -2.83
CA ASN A 115 -13.60 10.65 -4.11
C ASN A 115 -12.56 9.92 -4.96
N ASP A 116 -12.95 8.86 -5.65
CA ASP A 116 -12.18 8.34 -6.78
C ASP A 116 -13.15 7.89 -7.88
N SER A 117 -12.94 8.36 -9.10
CA SER A 117 -13.85 8.06 -10.21
C SER A 117 -13.75 6.62 -10.71
N GLN A 118 -12.71 5.87 -10.31
CA GLN A 118 -12.47 4.49 -10.74
C GLN A 118 -13.02 3.49 -9.71
N PRO A 119 -14.13 2.79 -10.01
CA PRO A 119 -14.75 1.85 -9.06
C PRO A 119 -13.77 0.79 -8.54
N GLN A 120 -12.84 0.32 -9.39
CA GLN A 120 -11.90 -0.75 -9.03
C GLN A 120 -10.89 -0.34 -7.94
N ARG A 121 -10.72 0.97 -7.70
CA ARG A 121 -9.76 1.51 -6.71
C ARG A 121 -10.44 1.91 -5.39
N SER A 122 -11.77 1.96 -5.36
CA SER A 122 -12.56 2.37 -4.20
C SER A 122 -12.43 1.40 -3.01
N ASP A 123 -12.34 0.09 -3.25
CA ASP A 123 -12.16 -0.91 -2.19
C ASP A 123 -10.81 -0.76 -1.49
N VAL A 124 -9.74 -0.49 -2.24
CA VAL A 124 -8.40 -0.25 -1.68
C VAL A 124 -8.39 1.02 -0.84
N LEU A 125 -9.03 2.09 -1.32
CA LEU A 125 -9.23 3.33 -0.57
C LEU A 125 -9.97 3.06 0.75
N ARG A 126 -11.09 2.35 0.71
CA ARG A 126 -11.87 1.99 1.91
C ARG A 126 -11.01 1.23 2.91
N CYS A 127 -10.30 0.19 2.47
CA CYS A 127 -9.45 -0.59 3.36
C CYS A 127 -8.34 0.27 4.01
N ASN A 128 -7.75 1.20 3.25
CA ASN A 128 -6.75 2.14 3.78
C ASN A 128 -7.33 3.11 4.81
N VAL A 129 -8.53 3.63 4.58
CA VAL A 129 -9.20 4.54 5.52
C VAL A 129 -9.61 3.81 6.80
N VAL A 130 -10.23 2.62 6.67
CA VAL A 130 -10.63 1.78 7.81
C VAL A 130 -9.42 1.37 8.65
N ARG A 131 -8.35 0.83 8.02
CA ARG A 131 -7.13 0.45 8.74
C ARG A 131 -6.46 1.62 9.45
N SER A 132 -6.63 2.83 8.94
CA SER A 132 -6.03 4.02 9.55
C SER A 132 -6.77 4.46 10.81
N GLY A 133 -7.97 3.94 11.08
CA GLY A 133 -8.75 4.27 12.30
C GLY A 133 -9.39 5.64 12.25
N VAL A 134 -9.68 6.12 11.04
CA VAL A 134 -10.23 7.46 10.76
C VAL A 134 -11.49 7.41 9.89
N ALA A 135 -12.07 6.22 9.72
CA ALA A 135 -13.25 6.01 8.88
C ALA A 135 -14.50 6.78 9.35
N GLU A 136 -14.60 7.05 10.65
CA GLU A 136 -15.68 7.83 11.26
C GLU A 136 -15.73 9.29 10.77
N ASP A 137 -14.63 9.80 10.24
CA ASP A 137 -14.48 11.18 9.79
C ASP A 137 -14.45 11.29 8.25
N CYS A 138 -14.81 10.21 7.54
CA CYS A 138 -14.65 10.09 6.09
C CYS A 138 -15.96 9.65 5.38
N LEU A 139 -16.28 10.29 4.26
CA LEU A 139 -17.21 9.77 3.26
C LEU A 139 -16.43 9.33 2.02
N ILE A 140 -16.78 8.19 1.44
CA ILE A 140 -16.17 7.72 0.19
C ILE A 140 -17.20 7.86 -0.94
N LEU A 141 -16.84 8.61 -1.98
CA LEU A 141 -17.66 8.83 -3.17
C LEU A 141 -17.00 8.21 -4.40
N GLN A 142 -17.84 7.95 -5.41
CA GLN A 142 -17.39 7.46 -6.70
C GLN A 142 -18.02 8.26 -7.83
N GLU A 143 -17.51 9.47 -8.04
CA GLU A 143 -18.04 10.43 -9.01
C GLU A 143 -16.94 11.09 -9.84
N SER A 144 -17.35 11.68 -10.97
CA SER A 144 -16.46 12.55 -11.74
C SER A 144 -16.25 13.88 -11.02
N GLY A 145 -15.04 14.44 -11.13
CA GLY A 145 -14.73 15.72 -10.50
C GLY A 145 -15.62 16.88 -11.01
N GLN A 146 -16.06 16.81 -12.27
CA GLN A 146 -17.01 17.78 -12.83
C GLN A 146 -18.38 17.67 -12.16
N CYS A 147 -18.92 16.45 -12.03
CA CYS A 147 -20.18 16.21 -11.33
C CYS A 147 -20.13 16.75 -9.89
N LEU A 148 -19.04 16.48 -9.17
CA LEU A 148 -18.86 17.01 -7.80
C LEU A 148 -18.83 18.53 -7.73
N GLY A 149 -18.22 19.19 -8.73
CA GLY A 149 -18.22 20.65 -8.84
C GLY A 149 -19.63 21.23 -8.99
N ASP A 150 -20.50 20.55 -9.73
CA ASP A 150 -21.89 20.94 -9.94
C ASP A 150 -22.79 20.60 -8.73
N LEU A 151 -22.53 19.46 -8.07
CA LEU A 151 -23.31 18.95 -6.95
C LEU A 151 -23.05 19.69 -5.63
N ALA A 152 -21.79 20.08 -5.39
CA ALA A 152 -21.36 20.63 -4.11
C ALA A 152 -20.58 21.96 -4.23
N PRO A 153 -21.11 22.96 -4.97
CA PRO A 153 -20.42 24.21 -5.17
C PRO A 153 -20.19 24.93 -3.83
N GLY A 154 -18.93 25.23 -3.51
CA GLY A 154 -18.56 25.99 -2.30
C GLY A 154 -18.85 25.28 -0.98
N CYS A 155 -19.00 23.95 -0.99
CA CYS A 155 -19.28 23.16 0.20
C CYS A 155 -18.03 22.76 1.01
N PHE A 156 -16.84 22.96 0.45
CA PHE A 156 -15.56 22.52 1.01
C PHE A 156 -14.66 23.71 1.33
N ASP A 157 -14.03 23.68 2.50
CA ASP A 157 -13.03 24.65 2.95
C ASP A 157 -11.67 24.43 2.27
N ALA A 158 -11.39 23.19 1.86
CA ALA A 158 -10.20 22.82 1.13
C ALA A 158 -10.47 21.68 0.14
N VAL A 159 -9.78 21.72 -1.00
CA VAL A 159 -9.82 20.67 -2.01
C VAL A 159 -8.38 20.27 -2.34
N LEU A 160 -8.11 18.97 -2.31
CA LEU A 160 -6.89 18.35 -2.77
C LEU A 160 -7.15 17.67 -4.11
N LEU A 161 -6.35 18.01 -5.12
CA LEU A 161 -6.38 17.39 -6.44
C LEU A 161 -5.00 16.81 -6.75
N ASP A 162 -4.87 15.51 -6.51
CA ASP A 162 -3.73 14.72 -7.00
C ASP A 162 -4.06 14.20 -8.40
N ALA A 163 -3.86 15.07 -9.40
CA ALA A 163 -4.29 14.78 -10.76
C ALA A 163 -3.53 13.57 -11.33
N PRO A 164 -4.21 12.64 -12.04
CA PRO A 164 -3.53 11.58 -12.77
C PRO A 164 -2.61 12.21 -13.83
N CYS A 165 -1.31 11.92 -13.74
CA CYS A 165 -0.30 12.41 -14.68
C CYS A 165 0.33 11.25 -15.46
N SER A 166 1.16 11.58 -16.45
CA SER A 166 1.91 10.60 -17.25
C SER A 166 2.83 9.66 -16.44
N ALA A 167 3.01 9.92 -15.14
CA ALA A 167 3.82 9.15 -14.20
C ALA A 167 5.31 9.03 -14.58
N GLU A 168 5.77 9.82 -15.55
CA GLU A 168 7.18 9.94 -15.86
C GLU A 168 7.83 10.74 -14.72
N GLY A 169 8.45 10.05 -13.75
CA GLY A 169 9.21 10.63 -12.64
C GLY A 169 10.38 11.55 -13.03
N ASN A 170 10.51 11.87 -14.32
CA ASN A 170 11.39 12.85 -14.90
C ASN A 170 10.65 14.18 -15.08
N LEU A 171 10.53 14.98 -14.01
CA LEU A 171 10.10 16.39 -14.04
C LEU A 171 10.80 17.28 -15.10
N ARG A 172 11.85 16.77 -15.74
CA ARG A 172 12.61 17.46 -16.79
C ARG A 172 11.81 17.73 -18.07
N ARG A 173 10.63 17.10 -18.32
CA ARG A 173 10.06 17.12 -19.68
C ARG A 173 8.77 17.89 -19.97
N TYR A 174 7.86 18.24 -19.05
CA TYR A 174 6.58 18.84 -19.51
C TYR A 174 6.01 19.95 -18.60
N PRO A 175 6.25 21.24 -18.91
CA PRO A 175 5.45 22.36 -18.38
C PRO A 175 3.95 22.23 -18.70
N GLU A 176 3.60 21.40 -19.69
CA GLU A 176 2.23 21.18 -20.17
C GLU A 176 1.31 20.50 -19.15
N GLU A 177 1.86 19.70 -18.23
CA GLU A 177 1.09 18.99 -17.18
C GLU A 177 1.12 19.71 -15.82
N ASN A 178 2.03 20.68 -15.63
CA ASN A 178 2.28 21.33 -14.33
C ASN A 178 1.86 22.82 -14.32
N GLU A 179 2.72 23.71 -14.82
CA GLU A 179 2.45 25.15 -14.84
C GLU A 179 1.35 25.52 -15.82
N THR A 180 1.26 24.85 -16.97
CA THR A 180 0.30 25.23 -18.01
C THR A 180 -1.15 25.11 -17.53
N PRO A 181 -1.57 24.00 -16.88
CA PRO A 181 -2.90 23.91 -16.28
C PRO A 181 -3.12 24.97 -15.18
N CYS A 182 -2.11 25.25 -14.36
CA CYS A 182 -2.17 26.29 -13.33
C CYS A 182 -2.41 27.69 -13.94
N CYS A 183 -1.68 28.04 -14.99
CA CYS A 183 -1.84 29.29 -15.72
C CYS A 183 -3.22 29.39 -16.37
N ARG A 184 -3.73 28.31 -16.98
CA ARG A 184 -5.09 28.28 -17.55
C ARG A 184 -6.16 28.45 -16.47
N LEU A 185 -5.96 27.85 -15.29
CA LEU A 185 -6.86 28.01 -14.15
C LEU A 185 -6.93 29.48 -13.70
N LEU A 186 -5.78 30.15 -13.54
CA LEU A 186 -5.71 31.56 -13.16
C LEU A 186 -6.29 32.49 -14.24
N GLN A 187 -6.14 32.15 -15.52
CA GLN A 187 -6.79 32.88 -16.61
C GLN A 187 -8.32 32.75 -16.55
N HIS A 188 -8.83 31.57 -16.21
CA HIS A 188 -10.27 31.32 -16.11
C HIS A 188 -10.88 31.84 -14.81
N TYR A 189 -10.11 31.86 -13.72
CA TYR A 189 -10.49 32.39 -12.41
C TYR A 189 -9.51 33.46 -11.91
N PRO A 190 -9.57 34.69 -12.43
CA PRO A 190 -8.61 35.76 -12.10
C PRO A 190 -8.64 36.20 -10.64
N SER A 191 -9.72 35.87 -9.91
CA SER A 191 -9.82 36.14 -8.47
C SER A 191 -9.07 35.12 -7.62
N ALA A 192 -8.64 33.98 -8.17
CA ALA A 192 -7.84 33.01 -7.42
C ALA A 192 -6.42 33.55 -7.18
N GLU A 193 -5.95 33.46 -5.95
CA GLU A 193 -4.61 33.90 -5.54
C GLU A 193 -3.68 32.69 -5.47
N VAL A 194 -2.45 32.83 -5.97
CA VAL A 194 -1.41 31.83 -5.74
C VAL A 194 -0.87 31.98 -4.32
N VAL A 195 -0.84 30.88 -3.57
CA VAL A 195 -0.11 30.81 -2.30
C VAL A 195 1.36 30.58 -2.63
N ASP A 196 2.22 31.53 -2.27
CA ASP A 196 3.66 31.43 -2.52
C ASP A 196 4.30 30.37 -1.61
N LEU A 197 4.63 29.21 -2.20
CA LEU A 197 5.15 28.04 -1.50
C LEU A 197 6.68 28.07 -1.32
N ARG A 198 7.36 29.10 -1.81
CA ARG A 198 8.83 29.22 -1.75
C ARG A 198 9.38 29.34 -0.33
N TYR A 199 8.51 29.61 0.65
CA TYR A 199 8.90 29.86 2.03
C TYR A 199 8.11 28.96 2.99
N GLY A 200 8.75 28.56 4.09
CA GLY A 200 8.06 27.91 5.23
C GLY A 200 8.12 26.39 5.29
N LEU A 201 8.64 25.71 4.26
CA LEU A 201 8.86 24.25 4.26
C LEU A 201 10.35 23.87 4.19
N GLY A 202 11.28 24.85 4.22
CA GLY A 202 12.71 24.61 4.05
C GLY A 202 13.07 24.09 2.65
N MET A 203 12.24 24.38 1.65
CA MET A 203 12.36 23.90 0.27
C MET A 203 12.66 25.03 -0.73
N ASP A 204 13.19 26.16 -0.25
CA ASP A 204 13.32 27.42 -0.99
C ASP A 204 14.01 27.26 -2.36
N ALA A 205 14.95 26.30 -2.48
CA ALA A 205 15.66 25.97 -3.72
C ALA A 205 14.81 25.27 -4.80
N THR A 206 13.60 24.82 -4.46
CA THR A 206 12.67 24.15 -5.40
C THR A 206 11.54 25.05 -5.89
N GLY A 207 11.53 26.31 -5.44
CA GLY A 207 10.56 27.32 -5.83
C GLY A 207 10.58 27.66 -7.32
N THR A 208 9.42 27.73 -7.96
CA THR A 208 9.27 28.35 -9.28
C THR A 208 9.11 29.86 -9.15
N LYS A 209 9.33 30.59 -10.26
CA LYS A 209 9.10 32.04 -10.32
C LYS A 209 7.64 32.42 -10.01
N ASP A 210 6.71 31.51 -10.25
CA ASP A 210 5.27 31.72 -10.11
C ASP A 210 4.77 31.33 -8.71
N GLY A 211 5.66 30.95 -7.78
CA GLY A 211 5.32 30.61 -6.39
C GLY A 211 4.95 29.13 -6.15
N PHE A 212 5.15 28.26 -7.15
CA PHE A 212 4.91 26.82 -7.03
C PHE A 212 6.17 26.08 -6.54
N LEU A 213 6.06 24.77 -6.25
CA LEU A 213 7.20 23.91 -5.91
C LEU A 213 7.45 22.84 -6.98
N ARG A 214 8.73 22.63 -7.30
CA ARG A 214 9.24 21.54 -8.15
C ARG A 214 10.28 20.72 -7.41
N VAL A 215 9.87 19.60 -6.84
CA VAL A 215 10.73 18.69 -6.08
C VAL A 215 11.56 17.84 -7.01
N TRP A 216 12.84 18.19 -7.19
CA TRP A 216 13.75 17.44 -8.06
C TRP A 216 14.25 16.16 -7.40
N PRO A 217 14.26 15.02 -8.10
CA PRO A 217 14.74 13.75 -7.54
C PRO A 217 16.13 13.82 -6.91
N GLN A 218 17.04 14.56 -7.55
CA GLN A 218 18.44 14.65 -7.13
C GLN A 218 18.63 15.50 -5.88
N ALA A 219 17.66 16.36 -5.53
CA ALA A 219 17.78 17.28 -4.41
C ALA A 219 17.38 16.61 -3.08
N PHE A 220 16.49 15.62 -3.11
CA PHE A 220 15.93 15.00 -1.90
C PHE A 220 15.88 13.47 -1.95
N ASP A 221 16.52 12.84 -2.94
CA ASP A 221 16.52 11.39 -3.15
C ASP A 221 15.10 10.78 -3.15
N THR A 222 14.25 11.34 -4.01
CA THR A 222 12.80 11.08 -4.04
C THR A 222 12.29 11.09 -5.47
N MET A 223 11.02 10.73 -5.69
CA MET A 223 10.40 10.90 -6.99
C MET A 223 10.18 12.38 -7.31
N GLY A 224 10.22 12.73 -8.60
CA GLY A 224 9.93 14.08 -9.04
C GLY A 224 8.47 14.44 -8.76
N PHE A 225 8.23 15.61 -8.16
CA PHE A 225 6.87 16.06 -7.81
C PHE A 225 6.65 17.56 -8.03
N PHE A 226 5.43 17.95 -8.38
CA PHE A 226 5.01 19.35 -8.57
C PHE A 226 3.85 19.68 -7.63
N VAL A 227 3.91 20.85 -6.98
CA VAL A 227 2.84 21.31 -6.09
C VAL A 227 2.51 22.77 -6.37
N ALA A 228 1.23 23.04 -6.60
CA ALA A 228 0.67 24.38 -6.64
C ALA A 228 -0.44 24.50 -5.59
N CYS A 229 -0.56 25.68 -4.98
CA CYS A 229 -1.60 25.95 -4.00
C CYS A 229 -2.28 27.28 -4.34
N PHE A 230 -3.60 27.27 -4.33
CA PHE A 230 -4.43 28.41 -4.67
C PHE A 230 -5.36 28.74 -3.51
N ARG A 231 -5.64 30.02 -3.33
CA ARG A 231 -6.61 30.52 -2.37
C ARG A 231 -7.73 31.23 -3.11
N ARG A 232 -8.98 30.93 -2.76
CA ARG A 232 -10.13 31.70 -3.19
C ARG A 232 -10.40 32.82 -2.17
N PRO A 233 -10.41 34.11 -2.57
CA PRO A 233 -10.72 35.22 -1.67
C PRO A 233 -12.14 35.11 -1.11
N ARG A 234 -12.32 35.52 0.16
CA ARG A 234 -13.63 35.51 0.84
C ARG A 234 -14.68 36.38 0.13
N GLU A 235 -14.26 37.42 -0.57
CA GLU A 235 -15.13 38.40 -1.26
C GLU A 235 -15.73 37.87 -2.58
N ALA A 236 -15.24 36.73 -3.10
CA ALA A 236 -15.69 36.16 -4.37
C ALA A 236 -17.12 35.56 -4.35
N GLY A 237 -17.91 35.82 -3.30
CA GLY A 237 -19.23 35.24 -3.05
C GLY A 237 -19.19 33.73 -2.82
N ARG A 238 -20.16 33.18 -2.07
CA ARG A 238 -20.43 31.73 -2.18
C ARG A 238 -20.93 31.47 -3.60
N PRO A 239 -20.44 30.43 -4.30
CA PRO A 239 -21.03 30.07 -5.59
C PRO A 239 -22.54 29.82 -5.41
N GLY A 240 -23.33 30.14 -6.43
CA GLY A 240 -24.78 30.05 -6.39
C GLY A 240 -25.28 28.65 -6.01
N SER A 241 -26.55 28.57 -5.61
CA SER A 241 -27.25 27.31 -5.40
C SER A 241 -27.04 26.35 -6.58
N PRO A 242 -27.04 25.01 -6.34
CA PRO A 242 -26.86 24.00 -7.39
C PRO A 242 -27.74 24.28 -8.62
N GLY A 243 -27.21 23.96 -9.80
CA GLY A 243 -27.83 24.29 -11.09
C GLY A 243 -29.28 23.78 -11.24
N PRO A 244 -30.07 24.36 -12.18
CA PRO A 244 -31.54 24.20 -12.27
C PRO A 244 -32.07 22.80 -12.63
N GLY A 245 -31.22 21.77 -12.65
CA GLY A 245 -31.60 20.39 -13.00
C GLY A 245 -31.87 19.47 -11.81
N TYR A 246 -31.70 19.92 -10.57
CA TYR A 246 -31.76 19.05 -9.39
C TYR A 246 -33.02 19.31 -8.54
N ASP A 247 -33.82 18.27 -8.34
CA ASP A 247 -35.06 18.32 -7.55
C ASP A 247 -34.75 18.41 -6.05
N ALA A 248 -35.20 19.47 -5.40
CA ALA A 248 -35.04 19.71 -3.96
C ALA A 248 -35.77 18.66 -3.08
N LYS A 249 -36.51 17.72 -3.70
CA LYS A 249 -37.22 16.60 -3.06
C LYS A 249 -36.44 15.29 -2.96
N LEU A 250 -35.15 15.28 -3.32
CA LEU A 250 -34.31 14.08 -3.15
C LEU A 250 -34.12 13.79 -1.65
N GLU A 251 -34.96 12.92 -1.10
CA GLU A 251 -34.74 12.32 0.20
C GLU A 251 -33.63 11.28 0.07
N VAL A 252 -32.58 11.45 0.89
CA VAL A 252 -31.58 10.40 1.05
C VAL A 252 -32.27 9.25 1.79
N ASP A 253 -32.28 8.06 1.19
CA ASP A 253 -32.94 6.86 1.75
C ASP A 253 -32.19 6.28 2.97
N TRP A 254 -31.90 7.13 3.95
CA TRP A 254 -31.17 6.83 5.16
C TRP A 254 -32.14 6.86 6.33
N LEU A 255 -32.64 5.70 6.71
CA LEU A 255 -33.60 5.60 7.81
C LEU A 255 -32.84 5.59 9.14
N PRO A 256 -33.21 6.44 10.11
CA PRO A 256 -32.61 6.41 11.44
C PRO A 256 -32.92 5.07 12.11
N VAL A 257 -31.91 4.47 12.72
CA VAL A 257 -32.06 3.23 13.48
C VAL A 257 -32.80 3.52 14.78
N GLN A 258 -33.75 2.65 15.14
CA GLN A 258 -34.54 2.81 16.36
C GLN A 258 -33.65 2.66 17.60
N ALA A 259 -33.96 3.40 18.67
CA ALA A 259 -33.12 3.46 19.88
C ALA A 259 -32.84 2.08 20.51
N GLU A 260 -33.82 1.18 20.50
CA GLU A 260 -33.68 -0.18 21.04
C GLU A 260 -32.76 -1.06 20.17
N GLU A 261 -32.81 -0.90 18.85
CA GLU A 261 -31.92 -1.61 17.93
C GLU A 261 -30.48 -1.10 18.03
N LEU A 262 -30.31 0.22 18.16
CA LEU A 262 -29.01 0.84 18.44
C LEU A 262 -28.41 0.30 19.74
N ARG A 263 -29.22 0.19 20.81
CA ARG A 263 -28.79 -0.38 22.09
C ARG A 263 -28.29 -1.81 21.91
N ARG A 264 -29.03 -2.65 21.18
CA ARG A 264 -28.63 -4.05 20.88
C ARG A 264 -27.34 -4.13 20.08
N MET A 265 -27.16 -3.27 19.07
CA MET A 265 -25.94 -3.24 18.27
C MET A 265 -24.72 -2.83 19.12
N ARG A 266 -24.89 -1.87 20.03
CA ARG A 266 -23.84 -1.46 20.97
C ARG A 266 -23.49 -2.58 21.95
N GLU A 267 -24.50 -3.20 22.57
CA GLU A 267 -24.31 -4.34 23.48
C GLU A 267 -23.65 -5.54 22.77
N GLY A 268 -24.03 -5.79 21.52
CA GLY A 268 -23.39 -6.79 20.66
C GLY A 268 -21.90 -6.49 20.43
N ALA A 269 -21.56 -5.25 20.07
CA ALA A 269 -20.17 -4.84 19.91
C ALA A 269 -19.36 -4.96 21.22
N GLU A 270 -19.91 -4.47 22.33
CA GLU A 270 -19.28 -4.52 23.65
C GLU A 270 -19.06 -5.97 24.11
N SER A 271 -20.05 -6.85 23.95
CA SER A 271 -19.92 -8.27 24.27
C SER A 271 -18.89 -9.00 23.39
N ALA A 272 -18.67 -8.51 22.17
CA ALA A 272 -17.63 -8.97 21.27
C ALA A 272 -16.26 -8.30 21.51
N GLY A 273 -16.12 -7.48 22.55
CA GLY A 273 -14.88 -6.74 22.87
C GLY A 273 -14.52 -5.67 21.84
N VAL A 274 -15.48 -5.25 21.00
CA VAL A 274 -15.29 -4.21 19.99
C VAL A 274 -15.62 -2.86 20.62
N ALA A 275 -14.64 -1.95 20.63
CA ALA A 275 -14.87 -0.60 21.11
C ALA A 275 -15.91 0.10 20.22
N TRP A 276 -16.97 0.61 20.84
CA TRP A 276 -17.91 1.49 20.16
C TRP A 276 -17.31 2.90 20.05
N PRO A 277 -17.42 3.57 18.90
CA PRO A 277 -16.95 4.94 18.72
C PRO A 277 -17.52 5.85 19.82
N GLN A 278 -16.65 6.50 20.59
CA GLN A 278 -17.06 7.48 21.60
C GLN A 278 -17.46 8.79 20.91
N THR A 279 -18.60 8.80 20.23
CA THR A 279 -19.22 10.05 19.81
C THR A 279 -19.86 10.68 21.05
N SER A 280 -19.52 11.92 21.36
CA SER A 280 -19.99 12.66 22.54
C SER A 280 -21.49 13.02 22.51
N ASP A 281 -22.24 12.54 21.50
CA ASP A 281 -23.69 12.70 21.35
C ASP A 281 -24.26 11.41 20.76
N SER A 282 -24.56 10.46 21.63
CA SER A 282 -24.86 9.06 21.29
C SER A 282 -26.29 8.81 20.78
N SER A 283 -26.86 9.68 19.94
CA SER A 283 -28.19 9.45 19.33
C SER A 283 -28.33 9.81 17.84
N GLU A 284 -27.31 10.33 17.18
CA GLU A 284 -27.44 10.83 15.80
C GLU A 284 -26.16 10.44 15.04
N ARG A 285 -26.08 9.59 14.02
CA ARG A 285 -27.02 9.23 12.94
C ARG A 285 -26.60 7.85 12.44
N LEU A 286 -27.05 6.81 13.13
CA LEU A 286 -26.95 5.45 12.59
C LEU A 286 -28.04 5.31 11.54
N ILE A 287 -27.63 4.95 10.32
CA ILE A 287 -28.57 4.77 9.22
C ILE A 287 -28.64 3.30 8.84
N VAL A 288 -29.77 2.87 8.32
CA VAL A 288 -29.88 1.61 7.58
C VAL A 288 -30.11 1.94 6.10
N SER A 289 -29.33 1.32 5.21
CA SER A 289 -29.55 1.37 3.77
C SER A 289 -30.71 0.47 3.35
N LYS A 290 -31.20 0.61 2.12
CA LYS A 290 -32.33 -0.19 1.59
C LYS A 290 -32.11 -1.71 1.63
N ASP A 291 -30.86 -2.14 1.54
CA ASP A 291 -30.44 -3.55 1.59
C ASP A 291 -30.22 -4.05 3.03
N GLY A 292 -30.50 -3.23 4.06
CA GLY A 292 -30.44 -3.63 5.46
C GLY A 292 -29.05 -3.49 6.10
N ALA A 293 -28.09 -2.85 5.43
CA ALA A 293 -26.78 -2.60 6.00
C ALA A 293 -26.80 -1.36 6.90
N ALA A 294 -26.27 -1.48 8.12
CA ALA A 294 -26.19 -0.40 9.08
C ALA A 294 -24.85 0.33 9.00
N PHE A 295 -24.90 1.66 8.95
CA PHE A 295 -23.72 2.53 8.86
C PHE A 295 -23.71 3.58 9.96
N LEU A 296 -22.53 3.84 10.50
CA LEU A 296 -22.24 5.00 11.32
C LEU A 296 -21.75 6.14 10.41
N VAL A 297 -22.60 7.14 10.21
CA VAL A 297 -22.31 8.29 9.34
C VAL A 297 -21.51 9.35 10.13
N PRO A 298 -20.51 10.03 9.51
CA PRO A 298 -19.82 11.13 10.15
C PRO A 298 -20.78 12.26 10.59
N PRO A 299 -20.69 12.82 11.82
CA PRO A 299 -21.58 13.91 12.24
C PRO A 299 -21.47 15.18 11.40
N ALA A 300 -20.34 15.35 10.71
CA ALA A 300 -20.00 16.52 9.91
C ALA A 300 -20.69 16.59 8.54
N VAL A 301 -21.50 15.58 8.17
CA VAL A 301 -22.25 15.54 6.90
C VAL A 301 -23.43 16.53 6.84
N GLU A 302 -23.85 17.06 7.98
CA GLU A 302 -24.95 18.02 8.08
C GLU A 302 -24.75 19.23 7.17
N GLY A 303 -25.71 19.54 6.30
CA GLY A 303 -25.60 20.68 5.39
C GLY A 303 -24.74 20.44 4.15
N LEU A 304 -24.31 19.19 3.89
CA LEU A 304 -23.95 18.77 2.54
C LEU A 304 -25.21 18.63 1.67
N PRO A 305 -25.13 18.89 0.35
CA PRO A 305 -26.25 18.69 -0.56
C PRO A 305 -26.74 17.23 -0.56
N PRO A 306 -28.06 16.95 -0.47
CA PRO A 306 -28.58 15.58 -0.50
C PRO A 306 -28.12 14.78 -1.73
N ALA A 307 -28.02 15.44 -2.88
CA ALA A 307 -27.52 14.85 -4.12
C ALA A 307 -26.09 14.29 -4.00
N LEU A 308 -25.21 14.97 -3.23
CA LEU A 308 -23.87 14.48 -2.96
C LEU A 308 -23.89 13.20 -2.11
N LEU A 309 -24.83 13.12 -1.16
CA LEU A 309 -24.97 11.95 -0.28
C LEU A 309 -25.53 10.74 -1.02
N LEU A 310 -26.36 10.95 -2.06
CA LEU A 310 -26.85 9.88 -2.93
C LEU A 310 -25.74 9.24 -3.79
N CYS A 311 -24.66 9.98 -4.06
CA CYS A 311 -23.45 9.44 -4.70
C CYS A 311 -22.58 8.60 -3.75
N CYS A 312 -22.99 8.43 -2.49
CA CYS A 312 -22.25 7.66 -1.50
C CYS A 312 -22.84 6.25 -1.36
N PRO A 313 -22.25 5.22 -2.00
CA PRO A 313 -22.77 3.86 -1.91
C PRO A 313 -22.61 3.25 -0.49
N ARG A 314 -21.67 3.79 0.31
CA ARG A 314 -21.38 3.34 1.69
C ARG A 314 -21.11 4.55 2.59
N PRO A 315 -22.14 5.12 3.22
CA PRO A 315 -22.05 6.38 3.96
C PRO A 315 -21.48 6.19 5.36
N GLY A 316 -20.16 6.00 5.43
CA GLY A 316 -19.41 5.89 6.68
C GLY A 316 -19.08 4.45 7.05
N LEU A 317 -18.88 4.21 8.35
CA LEU A 317 -18.35 2.96 8.87
C LEU A 317 -19.44 1.88 8.91
N CYS A 318 -19.23 0.77 8.22
CA CYS A 318 -20.19 -0.34 8.21
C CYS A 318 -20.18 -1.08 9.56
N LEU A 319 -21.35 -1.32 10.15
CA LEU A 319 -21.46 -2.09 11.38
C LEU A 319 -21.49 -3.60 11.12
N GLY A 320 -22.15 -4.04 10.05
CA GLY A 320 -22.24 -5.45 9.63
C GLY A 320 -22.74 -6.42 10.73
N PRO A 321 -22.94 -7.70 10.40
CA PRO A 321 -23.40 -8.70 11.38
C PRO A 321 -22.31 -9.15 12.37
N ASN A 322 -21.02 -8.99 12.02
CA ASN A 322 -19.88 -9.46 12.82
C ASN A 322 -19.01 -8.34 13.38
N HIS A 323 -19.42 -7.07 13.25
CA HIS A 323 -18.64 -5.91 13.70
C HIS A 323 -17.19 -5.85 13.18
N ALA A 324 -16.88 -6.49 12.06
CA ALA A 324 -15.49 -6.65 11.62
C ALA A 324 -14.88 -5.34 11.11
N GLU A 325 -15.59 -4.55 10.31
CA GLU A 325 -15.12 -3.21 9.90
C GLU A 325 -15.02 -2.27 11.11
N LEU A 326 -15.98 -2.35 12.04
CA LEU A 326 -15.95 -1.63 13.31
C LEU A 326 -14.73 -2.00 14.16
N ARG A 327 -14.45 -3.30 14.32
CA ARG A 327 -13.29 -3.82 15.04
C ARG A 327 -11.99 -3.36 14.39
N LEU A 328 -11.90 -3.42 13.06
CA LEU A 328 -10.76 -2.92 12.32
C LEU A 328 -10.57 -1.42 12.57
N ALA A 329 -11.63 -0.61 12.55
CA ALA A 329 -11.56 0.83 12.72
C ALA A 329 -11.20 1.25 14.15
N THR A 330 -11.72 0.58 15.19
CA THR A 330 -11.60 1.03 16.59
C THR A 330 -10.52 0.33 17.40
N ALA A 331 -9.90 -0.73 16.86
CA ALA A 331 -8.81 -1.42 17.53
C ALA A 331 -7.60 -0.51 17.77
N LYS A 332 -7.17 -0.37 19.03
CA LYS A 332 -5.90 0.28 19.36
C LYS A 332 -4.70 -0.64 19.12
N HIS A 333 -4.86 -1.91 19.47
CA HIS A 333 -3.84 -2.94 19.32
C HIS A 333 -4.50 -4.21 18.79
N LEU A 334 -4.40 -4.44 17.48
CA LEU A 334 -4.59 -5.77 16.90
C LEU A 334 -3.20 -6.32 16.63
N ASP A 335 -2.99 -7.59 16.94
CA ASP A 335 -1.82 -8.24 16.36
C ASP A 335 -1.97 -8.27 14.83
N THR A 336 -0.86 -8.32 14.12
CA THR A 336 -0.87 -8.18 12.66
C THR A 336 -1.67 -9.28 11.95
N GLU A 337 -1.78 -10.46 12.55
CA GLU A 337 -2.46 -11.60 11.94
C GLU A 337 -3.96 -11.52 12.11
N GLU A 338 -4.44 -11.24 13.31
CA GLU A 338 -5.85 -10.96 13.57
C GLU A 338 -6.36 -9.82 12.66
N TRP A 339 -5.53 -8.79 12.47
CA TRP A 339 -5.86 -7.70 11.55
C TRP A 339 -5.99 -8.19 10.10
N ALA A 340 -5.00 -8.94 9.61
CA ALA A 340 -4.96 -9.39 8.23
C ALA A 340 -6.12 -10.37 7.91
N GLU A 341 -6.51 -11.22 8.86
CA GLU A 341 -7.69 -12.10 8.77
C GLU A 341 -8.99 -11.29 8.68
N LEU A 342 -9.17 -10.32 9.58
CA LEU A 342 -10.36 -9.46 9.57
C LEU A 342 -10.44 -8.67 8.25
N ASN A 343 -9.35 -8.08 7.78
CA ASN A 343 -9.34 -7.32 6.53
C ASN A 343 -9.63 -8.19 5.30
N ALA A 344 -9.10 -9.42 5.26
CA ALA A 344 -9.42 -10.38 4.21
C ALA A 344 -10.91 -10.78 4.23
N SER A 345 -11.52 -10.89 5.41
CA SER A 345 -12.95 -11.22 5.56
C SER A 345 -13.91 -10.11 5.08
N GLN A 346 -13.48 -8.83 5.07
CA GLN A 346 -14.32 -7.67 4.75
C GLN A 346 -14.32 -7.26 3.28
N GLY A 347 -13.87 -8.14 2.39
CA GLY A 347 -13.81 -7.85 0.95
C GLY A 347 -12.70 -6.86 0.60
N GLY A 348 -11.56 -6.91 1.30
CA GLY A 348 -10.35 -6.15 0.95
C GLY A 348 -9.65 -6.61 -0.34
N GLY A 349 -10.35 -7.42 -1.15
CA GLY A 349 -9.89 -7.96 -2.42
C GLY A 349 -8.67 -8.87 -2.29
N LEU A 350 -8.10 -9.22 -3.43
CA LEU A 350 -6.91 -10.07 -3.50
C LEU A 350 -5.71 -9.49 -2.75
N GLY A 351 -5.61 -8.16 -2.65
CA GLY A 351 -4.54 -7.49 -1.89
C GLY A 351 -4.57 -7.78 -0.39
N ALA A 352 -5.77 -7.87 0.23
CA ALA A 352 -5.90 -8.22 1.64
C ALA A 352 -5.49 -9.68 1.90
N PHE A 353 -5.93 -10.61 1.06
CA PHE A 353 -5.53 -12.02 1.14
C PHE A 353 -4.04 -12.21 0.87
N GLY A 354 -3.49 -11.54 -0.15
CA GLY A 354 -2.06 -11.61 -0.45
C GLY A 354 -1.19 -11.16 0.72
N ALA A 355 -1.65 -10.15 1.46
CA ALA A 355 -0.94 -9.66 2.63
C ALA A 355 -1.04 -10.59 3.85
N LEU A 356 -2.21 -11.20 4.09
CA LEU A 356 -2.37 -12.25 5.09
C LEU A 356 -1.51 -13.49 4.75
N MET A 357 -1.47 -13.87 3.48
CA MET A 357 -0.65 -14.97 2.98
C MET A 357 0.84 -14.71 3.19
N ASP A 358 1.33 -13.51 2.85
CA ASP A 358 2.73 -13.11 3.07
C ASP A 358 3.09 -13.09 4.56
N LEU A 359 2.18 -12.62 5.42
CA LEU A 359 2.38 -12.64 6.87
C LEU A 359 2.56 -14.07 7.40
N ARG A 360 1.64 -14.99 7.07
CA ARG A 360 1.71 -16.39 7.50
C ARG A 360 2.95 -17.09 6.94
N ALA A 361 3.28 -16.85 5.68
CA ALA A 361 4.49 -17.34 5.04
C ALA A 361 5.77 -16.92 5.78
N ARG A 362 5.89 -15.65 6.17
CA ARG A 362 7.05 -15.12 6.93
C ARG A 362 7.16 -15.70 8.33
N LYS A 363 6.03 -16.02 8.98
CA LYS A 363 6.01 -16.72 10.27
C LYS A 363 6.39 -18.20 10.16
N GLY A 364 6.56 -18.72 8.94
CA GLY A 364 6.79 -20.14 8.68
C GLY A 364 5.51 -20.99 8.71
N ASP A 365 4.33 -20.36 8.85
CA ASP A 365 3.04 -21.05 8.78
C ASP A 365 2.62 -21.24 7.31
N VAL A 366 3.30 -22.17 6.64
CA VAL A 366 3.03 -22.48 5.23
C VAL A 366 1.63 -23.08 5.03
N ARG A 367 1.13 -23.84 6.02
CA ARG A 367 -0.22 -24.42 5.96
C ARG A 367 -1.28 -23.33 6.02
N GLY A 368 -1.17 -22.42 6.98
CA GLY A 368 -2.08 -21.29 7.06
C GLY A 368 -1.98 -20.39 5.81
N ALA A 369 -0.82 -20.22 5.20
CA ALA A 369 -0.71 -19.51 3.93
C ALA A 369 -1.45 -20.25 2.78
N GLU A 370 -1.38 -21.58 2.71
CA GLU A 370 -2.18 -22.37 1.74
C GLU A 370 -3.69 -22.26 2.01
N GLU A 371 -4.12 -22.21 3.26
CA GLU A 371 -5.53 -21.99 3.62
C GLU A 371 -6.05 -20.66 3.08
N VAL A 372 -5.22 -19.60 3.12
CA VAL A 372 -5.56 -18.29 2.55
C VAL A 372 -5.77 -18.40 1.04
N LEU A 373 -4.97 -19.21 0.33
CA LEU A 373 -5.19 -19.49 -1.10
C LEU A 373 -6.54 -20.20 -1.35
N VAL A 374 -6.92 -21.13 -0.47
CA VAL A 374 -8.23 -21.78 -0.52
C VAL A 374 -9.35 -20.76 -0.29
N GLN A 375 -9.19 -19.85 0.67
CA GLN A 375 -10.17 -18.80 0.93
C GLN A 375 -10.35 -17.85 -0.27
N ILE A 376 -9.27 -17.45 -0.95
CA ILE A 376 -9.32 -16.66 -2.20
C ILE A 376 -10.24 -17.34 -3.22
N ARG A 377 -10.05 -18.65 -3.43
CA ARG A 377 -10.87 -19.46 -4.36
C ARG A 377 -12.32 -19.57 -3.92
N GLN A 378 -12.57 -19.79 -2.63
CA GLN A 378 -13.93 -19.89 -2.07
C GLN A 378 -14.73 -18.59 -2.26
N GLN A 379 -14.04 -17.44 -2.20
CA GLN A 379 -14.63 -16.15 -2.50
C GLN A 379 -14.74 -15.85 -4.00
N ARG A 380 -14.50 -16.84 -4.87
CA ARG A 380 -14.52 -16.72 -6.34
C ARG A 380 -13.56 -15.67 -6.90
N MET A 381 -12.53 -15.31 -6.13
CA MET A 381 -11.42 -14.51 -6.62
C MET A 381 -10.40 -15.44 -7.28
N LYS A 382 -9.75 -14.96 -8.33
CA LYS A 382 -8.68 -15.70 -9.01
C LYS A 382 -7.35 -15.37 -8.31
N PRO A 383 -6.61 -16.36 -7.76
CA PRO A 383 -5.26 -16.13 -7.30
C PRO A 383 -4.38 -15.59 -8.44
N ASP A 384 -3.42 -14.74 -8.09
CA ASP A 384 -2.48 -14.15 -9.03
C ASP A 384 -1.06 -14.71 -8.87
N LEU A 385 -0.16 -14.28 -9.75
CA LEU A 385 1.25 -14.67 -9.72
C LEU A 385 1.91 -14.32 -8.38
N ILE A 386 1.51 -13.20 -7.75
CA ILE A 386 2.06 -12.75 -6.45
C ILE A 386 1.68 -13.73 -5.35
N SER A 387 0.41 -14.16 -5.29
CA SER A 387 -0.08 -15.15 -4.32
C SER A 387 0.72 -16.45 -4.40
N TYR A 388 0.95 -16.95 -5.62
CA TYR A 388 1.72 -18.17 -5.82
C TYR A 388 3.20 -18.04 -5.50
N ASN A 389 3.84 -16.95 -5.94
CA ASN A 389 5.24 -16.68 -5.63
C ASN A 389 5.46 -16.51 -4.12
N THR A 390 4.47 -16.02 -3.38
CA THR A 390 4.52 -15.94 -1.91
C THR A 390 4.56 -17.33 -1.28
N LEU A 391 3.70 -18.26 -1.72
CA LEU A 391 3.73 -19.65 -1.24
C LEU A 391 5.01 -20.38 -1.63
N LEU A 392 5.51 -20.18 -2.85
CA LEU A 392 6.77 -20.78 -3.31
C LEU A 392 7.94 -20.32 -2.44
N LYS A 393 8.01 -19.04 -2.09
CA LYS A 393 9.01 -18.51 -1.15
C LYS A 393 8.86 -19.14 0.24
N ALA A 394 7.64 -19.31 0.72
CA ALA A 394 7.36 -19.97 2.01
C ALA A 394 7.88 -21.43 2.02
N TYR A 395 7.59 -22.19 0.96
CA TYR A 395 8.08 -23.56 0.80
C TYR A 395 9.59 -23.65 0.64
N ALA A 396 10.21 -22.71 -0.08
CA ALA A 396 11.66 -22.61 -0.19
C ALA A 396 12.34 -22.34 1.16
N ALA A 397 11.74 -21.48 2.00
CA ALA A 397 12.27 -21.17 3.33
C ALA A 397 12.30 -22.40 4.25
N ILE A 398 11.31 -23.29 4.15
CA ILE A 398 11.27 -24.56 4.92
C ILE A 398 11.91 -25.74 4.18
N LYS A 399 12.53 -25.51 3.02
CA LYS A 399 13.20 -26.53 2.18
C LYS A 399 12.28 -27.69 1.80
N ASP A 400 10.99 -27.43 1.58
CA ASP A 400 10.04 -28.45 1.16
C ASP A 400 9.84 -28.44 -0.36
N CYS A 401 10.56 -29.34 -1.02
CA CYS A 401 10.50 -29.55 -2.47
C CYS A 401 9.14 -30.05 -2.94
N GLU A 402 8.49 -30.93 -2.19
CA GLU A 402 7.22 -31.55 -2.61
C GLU A 402 6.10 -30.51 -2.57
N GLY A 403 6.07 -29.67 -1.53
CA GLY A 403 5.21 -28.50 -1.43
C GLY A 403 5.42 -27.52 -2.59
N ALA A 404 6.67 -27.13 -2.86
CA ALA A 404 6.97 -26.21 -3.96
C ALA A 404 6.50 -26.73 -5.34
N VAL A 405 6.74 -28.02 -5.64
CA VAL A 405 6.27 -28.65 -6.88
C VAL A 405 4.75 -28.70 -6.96
N ARG A 406 4.07 -28.99 -5.84
CA ARG A 406 2.60 -29.01 -5.76
C ARG A 406 2.01 -27.63 -6.05
N ILE A 407 2.62 -26.56 -5.52
CA ILE A 407 2.19 -25.19 -5.77
C ILE A 407 2.39 -24.80 -7.24
N LEU A 408 3.52 -25.15 -7.86
CA LEU A 408 3.73 -24.95 -9.31
C LEU A 408 2.68 -25.69 -10.17
N ALA A 409 2.31 -26.91 -9.78
CA ALA A 409 1.23 -27.64 -10.45
C ALA A 409 -0.12 -26.95 -10.25
N SER A 410 -0.38 -26.43 -9.05
CA SER A 410 -1.61 -25.68 -8.75
C SER A 410 -1.74 -24.41 -9.59
N MET A 411 -0.65 -23.71 -9.90
CA MET A 411 -0.66 -22.54 -10.81
C MET A 411 -1.24 -22.89 -12.18
N ARG A 412 -0.84 -24.04 -12.73
CA ARG A 412 -1.33 -24.54 -14.02
C ARG A 412 -2.83 -24.84 -13.96
N ASN A 413 -3.31 -25.44 -12.87
CA ASN A 413 -4.73 -25.75 -12.68
C ASN A 413 -5.60 -24.48 -12.60
N ASP A 414 -5.09 -23.42 -11.98
CA ASP A 414 -5.79 -22.13 -11.87
C ASP A 414 -5.56 -21.24 -13.10
N ALA A 415 -4.91 -21.75 -14.15
CA ALA A 415 -4.55 -21.02 -15.36
C ALA A 415 -3.80 -19.70 -15.04
N VAL A 416 -2.81 -19.79 -14.15
CA VAL A 416 -1.84 -18.75 -13.83
C VAL A 416 -0.48 -19.24 -14.36
N PRO A 417 0.07 -18.65 -15.44
CA PRO A 417 1.35 -19.08 -15.99
C PRO A 417 2.50 -18.83 -15.00
N PRO A 418 3.29 -19.84 -14.63
CA PRO A 418 4.51 -19.64 -13.86
C PRO A 418 5.53 -18.81 -14.66
N ASP A 419 6.30 -17.98 -13.95
CA ASP A 419 7.39 -17.16 -14.50
C ASP A 419 8.76 -17.65 -14.04
N ASN A 420 9.84 -16.94 -14.44
CA ASN A 420 11.21 -17.27 -14.02
C ASN A 420 11.35 -17.29 -12.50
N VAL A 421 10.70 -16.35 -11.79
CA VAL A 421 10.74 -16.30 -10.32
C VAL A 421 10.08 -17.54 -9.71
N SER A 422 8.93 -17.96 -10.26
CA SER A 422 8.19 -19.14 -9.81
C SER A 422 9.06 -20.40 -9.88
N PHE A 423 9.64 -20.66 -11.05
CA PHE A 423 10.48 -21.83 -11.27
C PHE A 423 11.77 -21.77 -10.45
N SER A 424 12.46 -20.62 -10.43
CA SER A 424 13.71 -20.45 -9.69
C SER A 424 13.52 -20.67 -8.20
N THR A 425 12.43 -20.15 -7.64
CA THR A 425 12.10 -20.30 -6.21
C THR A 425 11.78 -21.76 -5.87
N ALA A 426 11.02 -22.46 -6.71
CA ALA A 426 10.74 -23.88 -6.52
C ALA A 426 12.01 -24.75 -6.65
N MET A 427 12.88 -24.42 -7.61
CA MET A 427 14.19 -25.06 -7.77
C MET A 427 15.06 -24.83 -6.55
N GLN A 428 15.03 -23.65 -5.93
CA GLN A 428 15.75 -23.37 -4.70
C GLN A 428 15.26 -24.24 -3.54
N ALA A 429 13.93 -24.42 -3.40
CA ALA A 429 13.37 -25.35 -2.42
C ALA A 429 13.89 -26.77 -2.62
N CYS A 430 13.90 -27.27 -3.87
CA CYS A 430 14.38 -28.60 -4.20
C CYS A 430 15.89 -28.78 -4.04
N ALA A 431 16.69 -27.78 -4.43
CA ALA A 431 18.13 -27.78 -4.21
C ALA A 431 18.47 -27.83 -2.72
N ALA A 432 17.80 -27.01 -1.90
CA ALA A 432 17.99 -26.98 -0.46
C ALA A 432 17.51 -28.27 0.25
N ALA A 433 16.59 -29.02 -0.37
CA ALA A 433 16.11 -30.32 0.09
C ALA A 433 16.98 -31.51 -0.38
N GLY A 434 18.06 -31.28 -1.15
CA GLY A 434 18.88 -32.35 -1.73
C GLY A 434 18.19 -33.13 -2.86
N ARG A 435 17.27 -32.48 -3.59
CA ARG A 435 16.48 -33.09 -4.68
C ARG A 435 16.93 -32.56 -6.05
N SER A 436 18.22 -32.72 -6.38
CA SER A 436 18.80 -32.15 -7.62
C SER A 436 18.10 -32.58 -8.90
N LYS A 437 17.73 -33.87 -9.01
CA LYS A 437 16.99 -34.39 -10.17
C LYS A 437 15.65 -33.67 -10.37
N THR A 438 14.98 -33.30 -9.28
CA THR A 438 13.73 -32.53 -9.36
C THR A 438 14.00 -31.09 -9.78
N ALA A 439 15.06 -30.46 -9.29
CA ALA A 439 15.49 -29.13 -9.75
C ALA A 439 15.86 -29.12 -11.25
N GLU A 440 16.51 -30.16 -11.75
CA GLU A 440 16.79 -30.36 -13.18
C GLU A 440 15.52 -30.48 -14.01
N GLN A 441 14.57 -31.29 -13.55
CA GLN A 441 13.28 -31.43 -14.22
C GLN A 441 12.54 -30.09 -14.28
N LEU A 442 12.55 -29.31 -13.19
CA LEU A 442 11.97 -27.98 -13.17
C LEU A 442 12.66 -27.00 -14.15
N SER A 443 13.97 -27.12 -14.34
CA SER A 443 14.70 -26.35 -15.36
C SER A 443 14.31 -26.76 -16.79
N ALA A 444 14.07 -28.05 -17.04
CA ALA A 444 13.54 -28.53 -18.32
C ALA A 444 12.10 -28.03 -18.55
N ASP A 445 11.27 -28.08 -17.52
CA ASP A 445 9.90 -27.55 -17.53
C ASP A 445 9.88 -26.04 -17.82
N LEU A 446 10.78 -25.25 -17.21
CA LEU A 446 10.96 -23.82 -17.50
C LEU A 446 11.21 -23.58 -18.99
N ARG A 447 12.14 -24.34 -19.59
CA ARG A 447 12.42 -24.24 -21.03
C ARG A 447 11.23 -24.66 -21.89
N SER A 448 10.50 -25.71 -21.47
CA SER A 448 9.28 -26.17 -22.16
C SER A 448 8.17 -25.10 -22.15
N ALA A 449 8.14 -24.27 -21.11
CA ALA A 449 7.26 -23.11 -21.00
C ALA A 449 7.74 -21.91 -21.85
N ARG A 450 8.77 -22.08 -22.69
CA ARG A 450 9.40 -21.04 -23.53
C ARG A 450 10.03 -19.90 -22.72
N LEU A 451 10.35 -20.15 -21.45
CA LEU A 451 11.15 -19.25 -20.63
C LEU A 451 12.63 -19.58 -20.80
N GLN A 452 13.49 -18.59 -20.58
CA GLN A 452 14.94 -18.76 -20.63
C GLN A 452 15.50 -18.82 -19.20
N PRO A 453 16.33 -19.82 -18.86
CA PRO A 453 17.06 -19.82 -17.60
C PRO A 453 17.85 -18.52 -17.46
N ASP A 454 17.64 -17.83 -16.35
CA ASP A 454 18.41 -16.65 -15.99
C ASP A 454 19.58 -17.01 -15.05
N LEU A 455 20.36 -16.00 -14.67
CA LEU A 455 21.48 -16.17 -13.74
C LEU A 455 21.04 -16.89 -12.46
N MET A 456 19.92 -16.48 -11.84
CA MET A 456 19.42 -17.09 -10.61
C MET A 456 19.08 -18.58 -10.78
N THR A 457 18.43 -18.94 -11.90
CA THR A 457 18.12 -20.32 -12.26
C THR A 457 19.39 -21.17 -12.33
N CYS A 458 20.41 -20.67 -13.04
CA CYS A 458 21.67 -21.38 -13.24
C CYS A 458 22.48 -21.49 -11.94
N THR A 459 22.58 -20.41 -11.16
CA THR A 459 23.24 -20.41 -9.83
C THR A 459 22.60 -21.45 -8.91
N THR A 460 21.27 -21.56 -8.93
CA THR A 460 20.51 -22.52 -8.11
C THR A 460 20.82 -23.97 -8.49
N LEU A 461 20.90 -24.28 -9.79
CA LEU A 461 21.30 -25.62 -10.25
C LEU A 461 22.74 -25.95 -9.89
N ILE A 462 23.68 -25.01 -10.07
CA ILE A 462 25.08 -25.21 -9.69
C ILE A 462 25.18 -25.54 -8.20
N ARG A 463 24.48 -24.79 -7.34
CA ARG A 463 24.39 -25.12 -5.89
C ARG A 463 23.81 -26.50 -5.63
N SER A 464 22.78 -26.89 -6.37
CA SER A 464 22.20 -28.22 -6.23
C SER A 464 23.16 -29.34 -6.65
N TYR A 465 23.92 -29.15 -7.72
CA TYR A 465 24.94 -30.09 -8.16
C TYR A 465 26.11 -30.14 -7.18
N ALA A 466 26.49 -29.00 -6.62
CA ALA A 466 27.50 -28.90 -5.59
C ALA A 466 27.14 -29.76 -4.37
N ALA A 467 25.91 -29.61 -3.86
CA ALA A 467 25.40 -30.38 -2.73
C ALA A 467 25.42 -31.91 -2.98
N ASP A 468 25.18 -32.34 -4.22
CA ASP A 468 25.17 -33.75 -4.61
C ASP A 468 26.53 -34.25 -5.12
N SER A 469 27.61 -33.46 -4.97
CA SER A 469 28.96 -33.79 -5.48
C SER A 469 29.02 -34.07 -7.00
N ARG A 470 28.07 -33.52 -7.77
CA ARG A 470 27.95 -33.69 -9.22
C ARG A 470 28.82 -32.69 -9.98
N ARG A 471 30.14 -32.87 -9.85
CA ARG A 471 31.15 -31.96 -10.42
C ARG A 471 30.97 -31.66 -11.90
N THR A 472 30.85 -32.70 -12.72
CA THR A 472 30.81 -32.58 -14.18
C THR A 472 29.63 -31.73 -14.64
N ASP A 473 28.48 -31.87 -13.98
CA ASP A 473 27.26 -31.15 -14.33
C ASP A 473 27.36 -29.67 -13.93
N ALA A 474 27.97 -29.38 -12.78
CA ALA A 474 28.22 -28.01 -12.32
C ALA A 474 29.21 -27.26 -13.22
N GLU A 475 30.33 -27.90 -13.58
CA GLU A 475 31.33 -27.33 -14.50
C GLU A 475 30.74 -27.12 -15.89
N ALA A 476 29.99 -28.10 -16.42
CA ALA A 476 29.34 -27.99 -17.72
C ALA A 476 28.33 -26.84 -17.76
N LEU A 477 27.52 -26.67 -16.71
CA LEU A 477 26.56 -25.58 -16.63
C LEU A 477 27.23 -24.21 -16.56
N LEU A 478 28.34 -24.07 -15.84
CA LEU A 478 29.13 -22.82 -15.83
C LEU A 478 29.64 -22.47 -17.23
N GLN A 479 30.15 -23.45 -17.98
CA GLN A 479 30.61 -23.21 -19.34
C GLN A 479 29.46 -22.83 -20.27
N GLN A 480 28.31 -23.51 -20.13
CA GLN A 480 27.11 -23.18 -20.88
C GLN A 480 26.64 -21.74 -20.61
N MET A 481 26.62 -21.29 -19.35
CA MET A 481 26.30 -19.90 -19.00
C MET A 481 27.20 -18.90 -19.74
N LYS A 482 28.51 -19.16 -19.80
CA LYS A 482 29.47 -18.32 -20.52
C LYS A 482 29.19 -18.27 -22.02
N LEU A 483 28.83 -19.41 -22.62
CA LEU A 483 28.46 -19.50 -24.04
C LEU A 483 27.15 -18.75 -24.34
N ASP A 484 26.19 -18.81 -23.42
CA ASP A 484 24.90 -18.11 -23.51
C ASP A 484 24.99 -16.61 -23.16
N ALA A 485 26.21 -16.09 -22.99
CA ALA A 485 26.49 -14.72 -22.56
C ALA A 485 25.85 -14.31 -21.22
N LEU A 486 25.49 -15.29 -20.38
CA LEU A 486 25.06 -15.08 -19.01
C LEU A 486 26.30 -14.97 -18.12
N GLN A 487 26.58 -13.77 -17.59
CA GLN A 487 27.75 -13.57 -16.73
C GLN A 487 27.56 -14.25 -15.37
N PRO A 488 28.39 -15.25 -15.00
CA PRO A 488 28.34 -15.84 -13.68
C PRO A 488 28.78 -14.82 -12.63
N ASP A 489 28.01 -14.74 -11.54
CA ASP A 489 28.31 -13.87 -10.40
C ASP A 489 29.14 -14.59 -9.33
N VAL A 490 29.47 -13.86 -8.26
CA VAL A 490 30.27 -14.39 -7.14
C VAL A 490 29.56 -15.58 -6.49
N ALA A 491 28.22 -15.60 -6.47
CA ALA A 491 27.43 -16.69 -5.90
C ALA A 491 27.59 -18.01 -6.70
N CYS A 492 27.62 -17.93 -8.03
CA CYS A 492 27.94 -19.08 -8.90
C CYS A 492 29.32 -19.67 -8.60
N TYR A 493 30.34 -18.82 -8.55
CA TYR A 493 31.71 -19.27 -8.29
C TYR A 493 31.88 -19.83 -6.88
N THR A 494 31.24 -19.21 -5.88
CA THR A 494 31.25 -19.70 -4.49
C THR A 494 30.64 -21.10 -4.40
N ALA A 495 29.52 -21.36 -5.08
CA ALA A 495 28.92 -22.70 -5.10
C ALA A 495 29.82 -23.78 -5.70
N LEU A 496 30.63 -23.44 -6.72
CA LEU A 496 31.64 -24.35 -7.27
C LEU A 496 32.86 -24.50 -6.36
N MET A 497 33.25 -23.45 -5.63
CA MET A 497 34.28 -23.53 -4.60
C MET A 497 33.86 -24.50 -3.50
N ASP A 498 32.62 -24.40 -3.01
CA ASP A 498 32.04 -25.32 -2.03
C ASP A 498 32.10 -26.78 -2.52
N LEU A 499 31.77 -27.01 -3.79
CA LEU A 499 31.87 -28.32 -4.43
C LEU A 499 33.32 -28.83 -4.43
N TYR A 500 34.28 -28.05 -4.92
CA TYR A 500 35.68 -28.49 -4.94
C TYR A 500 36.26 -28.71 -3.54
N ALA A 501 35.88 -27.88 -2.57
CA ALA A 501 36.24 -28.06 -1.17
C ALA A 501 35.68 -29.38 -0.62
N SER A 502 34.41 -29.69 -0.90
CA SER A 502 33.77 -30.95 -0.49
C SER A 502 34.46 -32.19 -1.09
N LEU A 503 34.96 -32.06 -2.33
CA LEU A 503 35.72 -33.08 -3.04
C LEU A 503 37.22 -33.10 -2.67
N ARG A 504 37.69 -32.14 -1.87
CA ARG A 504 39.10 -31.90 -1.54
C ARG A 504 39.99 -31.70 -2.77
N ASP A 505 39.43 -31.16 -3.85
CA ASP A 505 40.19 -30.84 -5.07
C ASP A 505 40.71 -29.40 -5.03
N ARG A 506 41.88 -29.25 -4.41
CA ARG A 506 42.57 -27.96 -4.29
C ARG A 506 42.99 -27.38 -5.65
N VAL A 507 43.35 -28.23 -6.62
CA VAL A 507 43.85 -27.78 -7.92
C VAL A 507 42.71 -27.15 -8.72
N ALA A 508 41.54 -27.77 -8.70
CA ALA A 508 40.35 -27.23 -9.34
C ALA A 508 39.89 -25.92 -8.68
N ALA A 509 39.94 -25.84 -7.33
CA ALA A 509 39.60 -24.63 -6.59
C ALA A 509 40.55 -23.45 -6.92
N GLU A 510 41.87 -23.67 -6.89
CA GLU A 510 42.85 -22.65 -7.28
C GLU A 510 42.70 -22.25 -8.75
N GLY A 511 42.44 -23.23 -9.63
CA GLY A 511 42.16 -22.98 -11.04
C GLY A 511 40.90 -22.13 -11.27
N LEU A 512 39.84 -22.36 -10.49
CA LEU A 512 38.61 -21.57 -10.58
C LEU A 512 38.84 -20.14 -10.13
N LEU A 513 39.49 -19.93 -8.97
CA LEU A 513 39.82 -18.61 -8.42
C LEU A 513 40.58 -17.73 -9.42
N ASN A 514 41.57 -18.30 -10.10
CA ASN A 514 42.38 -17.58 -11.09
C ASN A 514 41.62 -17.21 -12.37
N ASN A 515 40.50 -17.89 -12.65
CA ASN A 515 39.72 -17.74 -13.88
C ASN A 515 38.31 -17.17 -13.63
N MET A 516 38.05 -16.61 -12.44
CA MET A 516 36.79 -15.94 -12.13
C MET A 516 36.66 -14.66 -12.98
N SER A 517 35.48 -14.47 -13.56
CA SER A 517 35.13 -13.26 -14.32
C SER A 517 34.77 -12.06 -13.43
N VAL A 518 34.69 -12.27 -12.12
CA VAL A 518 34.33 -11.27 -11.09
C VAL A 518 35.29 -11.40 -9.92
N ALA A 519 35.49 -10.32 -9.17
CA ALA A 519 36.37 -10.36 -8.00
C ALA A 519 35.79 -11.28 -6.91
N PRO A 520 36.57 -12.23 -6.37
CA PRO A 520 36.13 -13.07 -5.24
C PRO A 520 35.90 -12.22 -3.98
N ASN A 521 35.02 -12.68 -3.10
CA ASN A 521 34.76 -12.06 -1.81
C ASN A 521 35.25 -12.95 -0.66
N VAL A 522 35.11 -12.48 0.59
CA VAL A 522 35.53 -13.22 1.79
C VAL A 522 34.88 -14.61 1.88
N ILE A 523 33.65 -14.76 1.39
CA ILE A 523 32.91 -16.04 1.39
C ILE A 523 33.53 -17.01 0.37
N THR A 524 34.01 -16.52 -0.79
CA THR A 524 34.64 -17.37 -1.81
C THR A 524 35.97 -17.98 -1.34
N TYR A 525 36.67 -17.33 -0.40
CA TYR A 525 37.96 -17.80 0.13
C TYR A 525 37.85 -18.66 1.41
N GLY A 526 36.75 -18.53 2.16
CA GLY A 526 36.51 -19.29 3.40
C GLY A 526 36.16 -20.73 3.10
#